data_AF-A0A963CYL5-F1
#
_entry.id   AF-A0A963CYL5-F1
#
_cell.length_a   1.000
_cell.length_b   1.000
_cell.length_c   1.000
_cell.angle_alpha   90.00
_cell.angle_beta   90.00
_cell.angle_gamma   90.00
#
_symmetry.space_group_name_H-M   'P 1'
#
loop_
_entity.id
_entity.type
_entity.pdbx_description
1 polymer ?
#
loop_
_entity_poly.entity_id
_entity_poly.type
_entity_poly.pdbx_seq_one_letter_code
_entity_poly.pdbx_strand_id
1 'polypeptide(L)'
;MPDASPRAGQFELIGRISLLFAVLATAGLVGVLLLARPVDGDYVAMIQTLSASRARLPGLMAVTSLLLVLGTALTTWLIALYSSFRVAGPLYRFCIDLEQGIRDGEVPPIRVRASDRAQEDARYLEETVADLYRRQDEISATVDDAAHRLRNGDREAVAAAGQRLVSLTDAFTL
;
A
#
# COMPACT_ATOMS: atom_id res chain seq x y z
N MET A 1 -14.64 22.53 -9.86
CA MET A 1 -15.42 21.36 -9.39
C MET A 1 -15.86 20.55 -10.60
N PRO A 2 -15.25 19.38 -10.81
CA PRO A 2 -16.02 18.24 -11.30
C PRO A 2 -15.77 17.00 -10.43
N ASP A 3 -16.89 16.43 -10.00
CA ASP A 3 -17.06 15.06 -9.54
C ASP A 3 -16.60 14.05 -10.60
N ALA A 4 -15.86 13.04 -10.16
CA ALA A 4 -15.92 11.69 -10.72
C ALA A 4 -15.10 10.78 -9.79
N SER A 5 -15.72 10.36 -8.69
CA SER A 5 -15.14 9.40 -7.74
C SER A 5 -14.82 8.07 -8.42
N PRO A 6 -13.55 7.73 -8.70
CA PRO A 6 -13.15 6.39 -9.17
C PRO A 6 -13.12 5.39 -8.01
N ARG A 7 -13.46 5.86 -6.80
CA ARG A 7 -13.35 5.18 -5.52
C ARG A 7 -14.31 3.99 -5.39
N ALA A 8 -15.45 4.00 -6.08
CA ALA A 8 -16.49 2.98 -5.88
C ALA A 8 -16.14 1.60 -6.48
N GLY A 9 -15.66 1.54 -7.72
CA GLY A 9 -15.57 0.27 -8.46
C GLY A 9 -14.51 -0.73 -7.95
N GLN A 10 -13.47 -0.27 -7.23
CA GLN A 10 -12.37 -1.16 -6.79
C GLN A 10 -12.71 -1.92 -5.51
N PHE A 11 -13.33 -1.24 -4.53
CA PHE A 11 -13.91 -1.93 -3.37
C PHE A 11 -15.06 -2.83 -3.78
N GLU A 12 -15.78 -2.46 -4.84
CA GLU A 12 -16.83 -3.27 -5.42
C GLU A 12 -16.29 -4.57 -6.03
N LEU A 13 -15.13 -4.56 -6.68
CA LEU A 13 -14.55 -5.76 -7.29
C LEU A 13 -13.99 -6.73 -6.23
N ILE A 14 -13.26 -6.23 -5.23
CA ILE A 14 -12.80 -7.05 -4.09
C ILE A 14 -14.01 -7.58 -3.31
N GLY A 15 -15.01 -6.74 -3.08
CA GLY A 15 -16.27 -7.11 -2.46
C GLY A 15 -17.03 -8.18 -3.25
N ARG A 16 -17.09 -8.06 -4.59
CA ARG A 16 -17.72 -9.08 -5.46
C ARG A 16 -16.98 -10.41 -5.40
N ILE A 17 -15.65 -10.40 -5.38
CA ILE A 17 -14.84 -11.63 -5.28
C ILE A 17 -15.02 -12.28 -3.90
N SER A 18 -14.99 -11.51 -2.80
CA SER A 18 -15.19 -12.06 -1.46
C SER A 18 -16.63 -12.55 -1.29
N LEU A 19 -17.61 -11.84 -1.86
CA LEU A 19 -19.02 -12.24 -1.86
C LEU A 19 -19.22 -13.54 -2.65
N LEU A 20 -18.62 -13.69 -3.82
CA LEU A 20 -18.67 -14.94 -4.60
C LEU A 20 -18.09 -16.11 -3.81
N PHE A 21 -16.96 -15.91 -3.13
CA PHE A 21 -16.37 -16.94 -2.28
C PHE A 21 -17.26 -17.28 -1.07
N ALA A 22 -17.86 -16.27 -0.43
CA ALA A 22 -18.79 -16.47 0.67
C ALA A 22 -20.03 -17.25 0.19
N VAL A 23 -20.64 -16.85 -0.94
CA VAL A 23 -21.78 -17.54 -1.54
C VAL A 23 -21.43 -18.97 -1.90
N LEU A 24 -20.25 -19.21 -2.50
CA LEU A 24 -19.80 -20.56 -2.83
C LEU A 24 -19.63 -21.43 -1.58
N ALA A 25 -19.05 -20.87 -0.50
CA ALA A 25 -18.89 -21.56 0.77
C ALA A 25 -20.24 -21.86 1.45
N THR A 26 -21.16 -20.88 1.48
CA THR A 26 -22.51 -21.06 2.03
C THR A 26 -23.32 -22.07 1.21
N ALA A 27 -23.23 -22.01 -0.13
CA ALA A 27 -23.87 -22.98 -1.01
C ALA A 27 -23.33 -24.40 -0.79
N GLY A 28 -22.02 -24.56 -0.57
CA GLY A 28 -21.41 -25.83 -0.18
C GLY A 28 -21.96 -26.36 1.14
N LEU A 29 -22.08 -25.50 2.16
CA LEU A 29 -22.64 -25.86 3.46
C LEU A 29 -24.12 -26.26 3.36
N VAL A 30 -24.93 -25.48 2.63
CA VAL A 30 -26.34 -25.76 2.38
C VAL A 30 -26.48 -27.07 1.60
N GLY A 31 -25.61 -27.32 0.62
CA GLY A 31 -25.56 -28.59 -0.11
C GLY A 31 -25.35 -29.77 0.84
N VAL A 32 -24.37 -29.68 1.75
CA VAL A 32 -24.14 -30.72 2.77
C VAL A 32 -25.37 -30.92 3.67
N LEU A 33 -26.02 -29.83 4.10
CA LEU A 33 -27.24 -29.89 4.92
C LEU A 33 -28.43 -30.49 4.17
N LEU A 34 -28.59 -30.23 2.87
CA LEU A 34 -29.65 -30.81 2.05
C LEU A 34 -29.40 -32.29 1.74
N LEU A 35 -28.13 -32.72 1.61
CA LEU A 35 -27.79 -34.14 1.50
C LEU A 35 -27.97 -34.88 2.83
N ALA A 36 -27.95 -34.18 3.97
CA ALA A 36 -28.32 -34.74 5.26
C ALA A 36 -29.86 -34.91 5.32
N ARG A 37 -30.36 -36.00 4.76
CA ARG A 37 -31.80 -36.31 4.76
C ARG A 37 -32.37 -36.33 6.19
N PRO A 38 -33.59 -35.79 6.41
CA PRO A 38 -34.28 -35.98 7.68
C PRO A 38 -34.52 -37.47 7.91
N VAL A 39 -34.15 -37.94 9.10
CA VAL A 39 -34.34 -39.33 9.50
C VAL A 39 -35.70 -39.43 10.17
N ASP A 40 -36.72 -39.79 9.40
CA ASP A 40 -38.02 -40.17 9.94
C ASP A 40 -38.02 -41.68 10.23
N GLY A 41 -38.13 -42.07 11.51
CA GLY A 41 -38.33 -43.48 11.88
C GLY A 41 -37.70 -43.95 13.20
N ASP A 42 -37.98 -45.23 13.47
CA ASP A 42 -37.65 -46.04 14.66
C ASP A 42 -36.23 -45.80 15.21
N TYR A 43 -36.09 -45.81 16.54
CA TYR A 43 -34.85 -45.45 17.27
C TYR A 43 -33.64 -46.27 16.81
N VAL A 44 -33.88 -47.53 16.42
CA VAL A 44 -32.85 -48.43 15.87
C VAL A 44 -32.35 -47.96 14.50
N ALA A 45 -33.24 -47.46 13.64
CA ALA A 45 -32.86 -46.89 12.35
C ALA A 45 -32.03 -45.62 12.56
N MET A 46 -32.40 -44.78 13.54
CA MET A 46 -31.66 -43.58 13.91
C MET A 46 -30.21 -43.89 14.31
N ILE A 47 -29.99 -44.89 15.17
CA ILE A 47 -28.63 -45.30 15.60
C ILE A 47 -27.79 -45.83 14.42
N GLN A 48 -28.39 -46.60 13.51
CA GLN A 48 -27.69 -47.10 12.31
C GLN A 48 -27.32 -45.96 11.34
N THR A 49 -28.20 -44.98 11.13
CA THR A 49 -27.85 -43.77 10.35
C THR A 49 -26.77 -42.93 11.03
N LEU A 50 -26.78 -42.85 12.37
CA LEU A 50 -25.76 -42.11 13.11
C LEU A 50 -24.38 -42.77 12.97
N SER A 51 -24.30 -44.10 13.08
CA SER A 51 -23.03 -44.83 12.94
C SER A 51 -22.49 -44.74 11.51
N ALA A 52 -23.35 -44.87 10.50
CA ALA A 52 -22.98 -44.70 9.09
C ALA A 52 -22.51 -43.27 8.77
N SER A 53 -23.16 -42.26 9.37
CA SER A 53 -22.75 -40.85 9.23
C SER A 53 -21.42 -40.58 9.90
N ARG A 54 -21.17 -41.20 11.07
CA ARG A 54 -19.92 -41.06 11.82
C ARG A 54 -18.70 -41.57 11.05
N ALA A 55 -18.88 -42.60 10.23
CA ALA A 55 -17.82 -43.10 9.34
C ALA A 55 -17.45 -42.13 8.21
N ARG A 56 -18.40 -41.29 7.76
CA ARG A 56 -18.19 -40.31 6.67
C ARG A 56 -17.77 -38.92 7.16
N LEU A 57 -18.01 -38.61 8.43
CA LEU A 57 -17.67 -37.33 9.05
C LEU A 57 -16.19 -36.94 8.90
N PRO A 58 -15.20 -37.82 9.14
CA PRO A 58 -13.79 -37.45 8.98
C PRO A 58 -13.45 -37.06 7.55
N GLY A 59 -14.00 -37.77 6.56
CA GLY A 59 -13.79 -37.47 5.15
C GLY A 59 -14.41 -36.13 4.75
N LEU A 60 -15.64 -35.86 5.20
CA LEU A 60 -16.29 -34.57 4.97
C LEU A 60 -15.52 -33.43 5.63
N MET A 61 -15.10 -33.59 6.88
CA MET A 61 -14.30 -32.57 7.59
C MET A 61 -12.95 -32.32 6.92
N ALA A 62 -12.28 -33.35 6.42
CA ALA A 62 -11.03 -33.20 5.70
C ALA A 62 -11.24 -32.41 4.40
N VAL A 63 -12.27 -32.75 3.62
CA VAL A 63 -12.59 -32.05 2.37
C VAL A 63 -12.96 -30.59 2.63
N THR A 64 -13.82 -30.31 3.61
CA THR A 64 -14.23 -28.94 3.93
C THR A 64 -13.05 -28.11 4.44
N SER A 65 -12.19 -28.68 5.28
CA SER A 65 -11.00 -27.99 5.80
C SER A 65 -10.00 -27.69 4.68
N LEU A 66 -9.76 -28.65 3.79
CA LEU A 66 -8.88 -28.47 2.64
C LEU A 66 -9.40 -27.35 1.72
N LEU A 67 -10.70 -27.35 1.44
CA LEU A 67 -11.33 -26.34 0.58
C LEU A 67 -11.24 -24.95 1.21
N LEU A 68 -11.41 -24.86 2.53
CA LEU A 68 -11.30 -23.62 3.29
C LEU A 68 -9.86 -23.08 3.30
N VAL A 69 -8.86 -23.93 3.52
CA VAL A 69 -7.44 -23.56 3.45
C VAL A 69 -7.06 -23.12 2.03
N LEU A 70 -7.55 -23.80 1.00
CA LEU A 70 -7.25 -23.46 -0.38
C LEU A 70 -7.89 -22.11 -0.76
N GLY A 71 -9.10 -21.84 -0.27
CA GLY A 71 -9.76 -20.54 -0.40
C GLY A 71 -9.01 -19.41 0.30
N THR A 72 -8.55 -19.61 1.54
CA THR A 72 -7.77 -18.59 2.26
C THR A 72 -6.39 -18.37 1.62
N ALA A 73 -5.73 -19.42 1.15
CA ALA A 73 -4.46 -19.31 0.42
C ALA A 73 -4.62 -18.52 -0.88
N LEU A 74 -5.65 -18.83 -1.68
CA LEU A 74 -5.91 -18.14 -2.94
C LEU A 74 -6.26 -16.66 -2.73
N THR A 75 -7.12 -16.36 -1.76
CA THR A 75 -7.49 -14.96 -1.44
C THR A 75 -6.30 -14.17 -0.92
N THR A 76 -5.50 -14.76 -0.03
CA THR A 76 -4.26 -14.14 0.46
C THR A 76 -3.28 -13.89 -0.69
N TRP A 77 -3.11 -14.88 -1.59
CA TRP A 77 -2.25 -14.74 -2.76
C TRP A 77 -2.73 -13.63 -3.71
N LEU A 78 -4.04 -13.54 -3.97
CA LEU A 78 -4.61 -12.46 -4.79
C LEU A 78 -4.41 -11.08 -4.15
N ILE A 79 -4.59 -10.96 -2.83
CA ILE A 79 -4.34 -9.71 -2.10
C ILE A 79 -2.86 -9.32 -2.18
N ALA A 80 -1.96 -10.28 -1.96
CA ALA A 80 -0.52 -10.05 -2.04
C ALA A 80 -0.09 -9.64 -3.45
N LEU A 81 -0.60 -10.33 -4.48
CA LEU A 81 -0.32 -10.04 -5.88
C LEU A 81 -0.84 -8.65 -6.26
N TYR A 82 -2.08 -8.33 -5.88
CA TYR A 82 -2.69 -7.03 -6.12
C TYR A 82 -1.93 -5.90 -5.42
N SER A 83 -1.57 -6.11 -4.15
CA SER A 83 -0.77 -5.15 -3.37
C SER A 83 0.60 -4.94 -4.02
N SER A 84 1.27 -6.02 -4.44
CA SER A 84 2.56 -5.96 -5.10
C SER A 84 2.51 -5.14 -6.38
N PHE A 85 1.56 -5.41 -7.29
CA PHE A 85 1.46 -4.63 -8.53
C PHE A 85 1.14 -3.16 -8.29
N ARG A 86 0.31 -2.86 -7.28
CA ARG A 86 -0.11 -1.49 -6.98
C ARG A 86 0.98 -0.68 -6.27
N VAL A 87 1.81 -1.32 -5.45
CA VAL A 87 2.87 -0.64 -4.69
C VAL A 87 4.18 -0.66 -5.46
N ALA A 88 4.59 -1.80 -6.02
CA ALA A 88 5.89 -1.95 -6.65
C ALA A 88 6.02 -1.11 -7.93
N GLY A 89 4.95 -0.95 -8.72
CA GLY A 89 4.98 -0.15 -9.94
C GLY A 89 5.32 1.33 -9.67
N PRO A 90 4.53 2.04 -8.85
CA PRO A 90 4.84 3.41 -8.44
C PRO A 90 6.17 3.54 -7.72
N LEU A 91 6.50 2.60 -6.82
CA LEU A 91 7.77 2.63 -6.07
C LEU A 91 8.98 2.50 -7.01
N TYR A 92 8.90 1.63 -8.00
CA TYR A 92 9.96 1.46 -8.98
C TYR A 92 10.18 2.71 -9.84
N ARG A 93 9.10 3.33 -10.32
CA ARG A 93 9.19 4.60 -11.06
C ARG A 93 9.76 5.71 -10.19
N PHE A 94 9.32 5.77 -8.94
CA PHE A 94 9.81 6.71 -7.96
C PHE A 94 11.32 6.58 -7.74
N CYS A 95 11.84 5.35 -7.58
CA CYS A 95 13.27 5.11 -7.48
C CYS A 95 14.04 5.57 -8.72
N ILE A 96 13.51 5.32 -9.92
CA ILE A 96 14.15 5.77 -11.17
C ILE A 96 14.16 7.29 -11.29
N ASP A 97 13.03 7.94 -11.02
CA ASP A 97 12.91 9.41 -11.11
C ASP A 97 13.89 10.09 -10.12
N LEU A 98 14.05 9.53 -8.91
CA LEU A 98 15.06 9.98 -7.95
C LEU A 98 16.50 9.74 -8.44
N GLU A 99 16.80 8.54 -8.93
CA GLU A 99 18.14 8.22 -9.45
C GLU A 99 18.52 9.16 -10.60
N GLN A 100 17.56 9.45 -11.47
CA GLN A 100 17.75 10.39 -12.56
C GLN A 100 17.95 11.82 -12.05
N GLY A 101 17.15 12.27 -11.08
CA GLY A 101 17.31 13.61 -10.49
C GLY A 101 18.66 13.81 -9.79
N ILE A 102 19.18 12.77 -9.13
CA ILE A 102 20.52 12.79 -8.52
C ILE A 102 21.62 12.89 -9.60
N ARG A 103 21.45 12.20 -10.74
CA ARG A 103 22.44 12.21 -11.82
C ARG A 103 22.43 13.51 -12.61
N ASP A 104 21.25 14.03 -12.93
CA ASP A 104 21.08 15.16 -13.84
C ASP A 104 21.06 16.52 -13.10
N GLY A 105 20.92 16.50 -11.76
CA GLY A 105 20.91 17.70 -10.90
C GLY A 105 19.57 18.42 -10.83
N GLU A 106 18.61 18.07 -11.70
CA GLU A 106 17.23 18.53 -11.67
C GLU A 106 16.31 17.35 -11.34
N VAL A 107 15.50 17.46 -10.29
CA VAL A 107 14.47 16.45 -10.01
C VAL A 107 13.28 16.67 -10.95
N PRO A 108 13.03 15.76 -11.91
CA PRO A 108 11.84 15.86 -12.74
C PRO A 108 10.57 15.71 -11.87
N PRO A 109 9.46 16.38 -12.21
CA PRO A 109 8.21 16.21 -11.49
C PRO A 109 7.78 14.74 -11.52
N ILE A 110 7.43 14.19 -10.35
CA ILE A 110 7.18 12.76 -10.20
C ILE A 110 5.89 12.44 -10.96
N ARG A 111 6.00 11.66 -12.04
CA ARG A 111 4.85 11.39 -12.92
C ARG A 111 4.00 10.25 -12.34
N VAL A 112 3.33 10.52 -11.23
CA VAL A 112 2.34 9.61 -10.66
C VAL A 112 1.03 9.72 -11.45
N ARG A 113 0.43 8.59 -11.82
CA ARG A 113 -0.87 8.61 -12.50
C ARG A 113 -1.92 9.15 -11.53
N ALA A 114 -2.86 9.96 -12.03
CA ALA A 114 -3.95 10.54 -11.23
C ALA A 114 -4.84 9.51 -10.51
N SER A 115 -4.75 8.22 -10.88
CA SER A 115 -5.49 7.12 -10.27
C SER A 115 -4.76 6.44 -9.08
N ASP A 116 -3.49 6.75 -8.86
CA ASP A 116 -2.67 6.00 -7.90
C ASP A 116 -2.86 6.55 -6.49
N ARG A 117 -2.93 5.63 -5.50
CA ARG A 117 -3.13 6.02 -4.09
C ARG A 117 -1.94 6.77 -3.51
N ALA A 118 -0.75 6.55 -4.08
CA ALA A 118 0.49 7.20 -3.68
C ALA A 118 0.57 8.67 -4.14
N GLN A 119 -0.48 9.24 -4.73
CA GLN A 119 -0.43 10.63 -5.21
C GLN A 119 -0.31 11.64 -4.05
N GLU A 120 -0.91 11.35 -2.90
CA GLU A 120 -0.78 12.19 -1.71
C GLU A 120 0.63 12.14 -1.15
N ASP A 121 1.18 10.92 -1.00
CA ASP A 121 2.57 10.71 -0.58
C ASP A 121 3.56 11.35 -1.56
N ALA A 122 3.30 11.23 -2.87
CA ALA A 122 4.14 11.83 -3.91
C ALA A 122 4.10 13.36 -3.86
N ARG A 123 2.94 13.98 -3.62
CA ARG A 123 2.85 15.44 -3.44
C ARG A 123 3.60 15.89 -2.20
N TYR A 124 3.41 15.22 -1.07
CA TYR A 124 4.11 15.54 0.16
C TYR A 124 5.64 15.47 -0.04
N LEU A 125 6.09 14.47 -0.78
CA LEU A 125 7.49 14.35 -1.12
C LEU A 125 7.95 15.44 -2.11
N GLU A 126 7.18 15.74 -3.16
CA GLU A 126 7.49 16.84 -4.08
C GLU A 126 7.64 18.16 -3.34
N GLU A 127 6.74 18.45 -2.40
CA GLU A 127 6.82 19.62 -1.51
C GLU A 127 8.08 19.61 -0.65
N THR A 128 8.42 18.45 -0.07
CA THR A 128 9.62 18.29 0.76
C THR A 128 10.90 18.48 -0.06
N VAL A 129 10.96 17.90 -1.26
CA VAL A 129 12.09 18.03 -2.18
C VAL A 129 12.23 19.48 -2.65
N ALA A 130 11.12 20.13 -3.00
CA ALA A 130 11.12 21.54 -3.40
C ALA A 130 11.59 22.46 -2.26
N ASP A 131 11.22 22.16 -1.01
CA ASP A 131 11.72 22.92 0.15
C ASP A 131 13.22 22.72 0.35
N LEU A 132 13.71 21.48 0.17
CA LEU A 132 15.13 21.15 0.28
C LEU A 132 15.97 21.89 -0.77
N TYR A 133 15.51 21.93 -2.03
CA TYR A 133 16.17 22.69 -3.08
C TYR A 133 16.18 24.20 -2.80
N ARG A 134 15.04 24.76 -2.36
CA ARG A 134 14.97 26.18 -2.00
C ARG A 134 15.98 26.54 -0.92
N ARG A 135 16.12 25.69 0.11
CA ARG A 135 17.12 25.91 1.18
C ARG A 135 18.55 25.75 0.68
N GLN A 136 18.81 24.80 -0.22
CA GLN A 136 20.12 24.65 -0.85
C GLN A 136 20.52 25.91 -1.64
N ASP A 137 19.58 26.50 -2.37
CA ASP A 137 19.79 27.75 -3.10
C ASP A 137 20.08 28.92 -2.13
N GLU A 138 19.33 29.02 -1.03
CA GLU A 138 19.55 30.03 0.00
C GLU A 138 20.93 29.93 0.66
N ILE A 139 21.37 28.70 0.97
CA ILE A 139 22.71 28.44 1.51
C ILE A 139 23.76 28.83 0.48
N SER A 140 23.61 28.41 -0.78
CA SER A 140 24.56 28.70 -1.85
C SER A 140 24.70 30.21 -2.08
N ALA A 141 23.58 30.93 -2.15
CA ALA A 141 23.58 32.39 -2.28
C ALA A 141 24.26 33.09 -1.09
N THR A 142 24.06 32.58 0.14
CA THR A 142 24.69 33.12 1.34
C THR A 142 26.20 32.89 1.33
N VAL A 143 26.65 31.72 0.88
CA VAL A 143 28.08 31.40 0.72
C VAL A 143 28.72 32.29 -0.34
N ASP A 144 28.06 32.50 -1.48
CA ASP A 144 28.57 33.36 -2.55
C ASP A 144 28.67 34.82 -2.13
N ASP A 145 27.67 35.35 -1.41
CA ASP A 145 27.71 36.69 -0.82
C ASP A 145 28.86 36.83 0.18
N ALA A 146 29.03 35.85 1.08
CA ALA A 146 30.13 35.83 2.04
C ALA A 146 31.50 35.80 1.34
N ALA A 147 31.66 34.98 0.30
CA ALA A 147 32.88 34.90 -0.49
C ALA A 147 33.16 36.22 -1.23
N HIS A 148 32.13 36.90 -1.74
CA HIS A 148 32.30 38.19 -2.38
C HIS A 148 32.74 39.27 -1.39
N ARG A 149 32.15 39.33 -0.20
CA ARG A 149 32.50 40.32 0.83
C ARG A 149 33.88 40.07 1.42
N LEU A 150 34.28 38.82 1.56
CA LEU A 150 35.64 38.45 1.96
C LEU A 150 36.68 38.96 0.95
N ARG A 151 36.41 38.83 -0.35
CA ARG A 151 37.27 39.37 -1.42
C ARG A 151 37.38 40.90 -1.36
N ASN A 152 36.35 41.58 -0.87
CA ASN A 152 36.33 43.04 -0.72
C ASN A 152 36.95 43.53 0.61
N GLY A 153 37.40 42.61 1.49
CA GLY A 153 38.05 42.94 2.75
C GLY A 153 37.10 43.26 3.91
N ASP A 154 35.78 43.06 3.74
CA ASP A 154 34.77 43.35 4.75
C ASP A 154 34.63 42.19 5.75
N ARG A 155 35.46 42.22 6.80
CA ARG A 155 35.52 41.16 7.82
C ARG A 155 34.26 41.08 8.69
N GLU A 156 33.59 42.21 8.95
CA GLU A 156 32.37 42.24 9.76
C GLU A 156 31.22 41.56 9.04
N ALA A 157 31.08 41.83 7.74
CA ALA A 157 30.04 41.19 6.94
C ALA A 157 30.25 39.67 6.77
N VAL A 158 31.51 39.20 6.70
CA VAL A 158 31.82 37.77 6.68
C VAL A 158 31.43 37.08 8.00
N ALA A 159 31.69 37.74 9.14
CA ALA A 159 31.26 37.22 10.44
C ALA A 159 29.73 37.12 10.56
N ALA A 160 29.00 38.11 10.05
CA ALA A 160 27.54 38.10 10.01
C ALA A 160 26.99 36.98 9.11
N ALA A 161 27.59 36.76 7.93
CA ALA A 161 27.21 35.65 7.05
C ALA A 161 27.48 34.28 7.69
N GLY A 162 28.60 34.14 8.42
CA GLY A 162 28.92 32.94 9.19
C GLY A 162 27.86 32.62 10.26
N GLN A 163 27.43 33.62 11.04
CA GLN A 163 26.35 33.43 12.02
C GLN A 163 25.03 33.01 11.36
N ARG A 164 24.72 33.56 10.19
CA ARG A 164 23.53 33.20 9.42
C ARG A 164 23.58 31.74 8.94
N LEU A 165 24.73 31.28 8.45
CA LEU A 165 24.92 29.87 8.06
C LEU A 165 24.77 28.91 9.24
N VAL A 166 25.30 29.26 10.42
CA VAL A 166 25.10 28.47 11.65
C VAL A 166 23.62 28.37 11.99
N SER A 167 22.89 29.50 11.97
CA SER A 167 21.46 29.50 12.28
C SER A 167 20.61 28.68 11.29
N LEU A 168 21.00 28.66 10.01
CA LEU A 168 20.35 27.82 8.99
C LEU A 168 20.63 26.32 9.23
N THR A 169 21.81 25.99 9.75
CA THR A 169 22.21 24.60 10.04
C THR A 169 21.50 24.08 11.29
N ASP A 170 21.35 24.91 12.33
CA ASP A 170 20.64 24.56 13.56
C ASP A 170 19.14 24.31 13.34
N ALA A 171 18.56 24.93 12.30
CA ALA A 171 17.19 24.68 11.88
C ALA A 171 16.98 23.29 11.22
N PHE A 172 18.06 22.54 10.95
CA PHE A 172 18.01 21.21 10.31
C PHE A 172 18.06 20.05 11.32
N THR A 173 18.44 20.30 12.56
CA THR A 173 18.62 19.27 13.61
C THR A 173 17.37 19.03 14.50
N LEU A 174 16.24 19.67 14.18
CA LEU A 174 14.94 19.51 14.86
C LEU A 174 13.99 18.62 14.05
#